data_AF-A0A7W0NQ57-F1
#
_entry.id   AF-A0A7W0NQ57-F1
#
_cell.length_a   1.000
_cell.length_b   1.000
_cell.length_c   1.000
_cell.angle_alpha   90.00
_cell.angle_beta   90.00
_cell.angle_gamma   90.00
#
_symmetry.space_group_name_H-M   'P 1'
#
loop_
_entity.id
_entity.type
_entity.pdbx_description
1 polymer ?
#
loop_
_entity_poly.entity_id
_entity_poly.type
_entity_poly.pdbx_seq_one_letter_code
_entity_poly.pdbx_strand_id
1 'polypeptide(L)'
;MKEGRDIVIYLVCTGIDAGLERMVEFLAERAELALRLVTFSTFGDAQGKMLLAREIHESVAEPKRAEVPKIRQTLEPETVLSLADQNGVGGVVRPHNETAMDFGVAARPLAKSIMFAPPANRSRCLFVVWVERRKEPGLAKAYIAAEAFEQFYGVKESDLTAAIRTPAGYLMLDAVENTRSM
;
A
#
# COMPACT_ATOMS: atom_id res chain seq x y z
N MET A 1 36.88 9.02 7.80
CA MET A 1 35.66 9.29 7.02
C MET A 1 36.00 8.98 5.56
N LYS A 2 35.33 8.00 4.93
CA LYS A 2 35.54 7.71 3.51
C LYS A 2 34.60 8.63 2.72
N GLU A 3 35.16 9.48 1.87
CA GLU A 3 34.40 10.21 0.85
C GLU A 3 33.57 9.21 0.05
N GLY A 4 32.25 9.42 0.01
CA GLY A 4 31.34 8.61 -0.80
C GLY A 4 31.68 8.79 -2.27
N ARG A 5 31.72 7.70 -3.03
CA ARG A 5 31.82 7.78 -4.49
C ARG A 5 30.45 8.17 -5.03
N ASP A 6 30.38 9.29 -5.75
CA ASP A 6 29.18 9.66 -6.50
C ASP A 6 28.99 8.68 -7.66
N ILE A 7 27.93 7.88 -7.60
CA ILE A 7 27.58 6.92 -8.64
C ILE A 7 26.61 7.62 -9.60
N VAL A 8 27.04 7.80 -10.84
CA VAL A 8 26.20 8.33 -11.94
C VAL A 8 25.87 7.19 -12.89
N ILE A 9 24.59 7.00 -13.20
CA ILE A 9 24.13 5.97 -14.12
C ILE A 9 23.76 6.63 -15.45
N TYR A 10 24.33 6.12 -16.54
CA TYR A 10 24.03 6.58 -17.88
C TYR A 10 23.07 5.60 -18.56
N LEU A 11 21.95 6.12 -19.03
CA LEU A 11 20.98 5.39 -19.85
C LEU A 11 21.17 5.85 -21.29
N VAL A 12 21.46 4.91 -22.19
CA VAL A 12 21.74 5.21 -23.61
C VAL A 12 20.71 4.51 -24.48
N CYS A 13 19.99 5.26 -25.30
CA CYS A 13 18.89 4.72 -26.12
C CYS A 13 18.90 5.26 -27.56
N THR A 14 18.40 4.46 -28.51
CA THR A 14 18.23 4.85 -29.92
C THR A 14 16.79 5.31 -30.16
N GLY A 15 16.45 6.49 -29.67
CA GLY A 15 15.10 7.08 -29.72
C GLY A 15 14.58 7.52 -28.34
N ILE A 16 13.56 8.39 -28.35
CA ILE A 16 12.88 8.88 -27.15
C ILE A 16 11.58 8.08 -26.98
N ASP A 17 11.45 7.40 -25.84
CA ASP A 17 10.20 6.78 -25.42
C ASP A 17 9.67 7.52 -24.18
N ALA A 18 8.42 7.97 -24.23
CA ALA A 18 7.79 8.72 -23.15
C ALA A 18 7.61 7.88 -21.85
N GLY A 19 7.69 6.55 -21.93
CA GLY A 19 7.79 5.67 -20.77
C GLY A 19 9.16 5.73 -20.11
N LEU A 20 10.23 5.86 -20.91
CA LEU A 20 11.60 5.94 -20.41
C LEU A 20 11.85 7.25 -19.65
N GLU A 21 11.36 8.39 -20.15
CA GLU A 21 11.47 9.68 -19.44
C GLU A 21 10.79 9.62 -18.07
N ARG A 22 9.56 9.09 -18.00
CA ARG A 22 8.83 8.90 -16.74
C ARG A 22 9.54 7.96 -15.78
N MET A 23 10.20 6.92 -16.31
CA MET A 23 10.97 5.98 -15.49
C MET A 23 12.24 6.65 -14.94
N VAL A 24 12.93 7.47 -15.74
CA VAL A 24 14.09 8.25 -15.29
C VAL A 24 13.70 9.24 -14.21
N GLU A 25 12.61 9.99 -14.40
CA GLU A 25 12.08 10.88 -13.34
C GLU A 25 11.74 10.10 -12.07
N PHE A 26 11.00 9.00 -12.19
CA PHE A 26 10.63 8.16 -11.04
C PHE A 26 11.85 7.62 -10.27
N LEU A 27 12.86 7.14 -10.99
CA LEU A 27 14.07 6.57 -10.38
C LEU A 27 14.96 7.66 -9.79
N ALA A 28 15.09 8.81 -10.44
CA ALA A 28 15.80 9.96 -9.88
C ALA A 28 15.13 10.44 -8.58
N GLU A 29 13.79 10.51 -8.55
CA GLU A 29 13.04 10.95 -7.37
C GLU A 29 13.05 9.95 -6.22
N ARG A 30 12.97 8.64 -6.49
CA ARG A 30 12.81 7.63 -5.42
C ARG A 30 14.09 6.97 -4.95
N ALA A 31 15.10 6.86 -5.82
CA ALA A 31 16.32 6.12 -5.51
C ALA A 31 17.51 7.04 -5.18
N GLU A 32 17.33 8.37 -5.25
CA GLU A 32 18.39 9.37 -5.06
C GLU A 32 19.61 9.11 -5.97
N LEU A 33 19.36 8.55 -7.16
CA LEU A 33 20.40 8.23 -8.14
C LEU A 33 20.55 9.37 -9.14
N ALA A 34 21.78 9.82 -9.36
CA ALA A 34 22.09 10.72 -10.46
C ALA A 34 21.99 9.95 -11.78
N LEU A 35 20.88 10.15 -12.50
CA LEU A 35 20.63 9.54 -13.81
C LEU A 35 20.91 10.55 -14.93
N ARG A 36 21.63 10.12 -15.97
CA ARG A 36 21.81 10.88 -17.20
C ARG A 36 21.26 10.09 -18.37
N LEU A 37 20.27 10.64 -19.07
CA LEU A 37 19.71 10.03 -20.26
C LEU A 37 20.39 10.62 -21.51
N VAL A 38 20.97 9.77 -22.33
CA VAL A 38 21.59 10.13 -23.60
C VAL A 38 20.87 9.40 -24.72
N THR A 39 20.20 10.15 -25.58
CA THR A 39 19.47 9.61 -26.72
C THR A 39 20.22 9.90 -28.01
N PHE A 40 20.28 8.89 -28.88
CA PHE A 40 20.87 8.99 -30.21
C PHE A 40 19.78 8.80 -31.26
N SER A 41 19.66 9.77 -32.16
CA SER A 41 18.74 9.73 -33.29
C SER A 41 19.53 9.72 -34.59
N THR A 42 19.24 8.78 -35.48
CA THR A 42 19.89 8.66 -36.79
C THR A 42 18.96 9.17 -37.88
N PHE A 43 19.46 10.06 -38.74
CA PHE A 43 18.75 10.58 -39.89
C PHE A 43 19.55 10.27 -41.16
N GLY A 44 18.89 9.73 -42.18
CA GLY A 44 19.49 9.59 -43.51
C GLY A 44 19.23 10.86 -44.33
N ASP A 45 20.21 11.32 -45.10
CA ASP A 45 19.99 12.29 -46.15
C ASP A 45 19.68 11.59 -47.50
N ALA A 46 19.21 12.37 -48.49
CA ALA A 46 18.87 11.84 -49.82
C ALA A 46 20.07 11.28 -50.61
N GLN A 47 21.30 11.44 -50.09
CA GLN A 47 22.55 10.97 -50.68
C GLN A 47 23.08 9.72 -49.97
N GLY A 48 22.33 9.16 -49.01
CA GLY A 48 22.72 7.97 -48.25
C GLY A 48 23.73 8.23 -47.13
N LYS A 49 24.00 9.50 -46.78
CA LYS A 49 24.82 9.83 -45.60
C LYS A 49 23.95 9.79 -44.35
N MET A 50 24.55 9.33 -43.27
CA MET A 50 23.90 9.20 -41.97
C MET A 50 24.34 10.34 -41.05
N LEU A 51 23.38 11.07 -40.51
CA LEU A 51 23.56 12.08 -39.47
C LEU A 51 23.13 11.49 -38.14
N LEU A 52 23.99 11.61 -37.12
CA LEU A 52 23.69 11.18 -35.76
C LEU A 52 23.49 12.43 -34.89
N ALA A 53 22.28 12.62 -34.38
CA ALA A 53 21.99 13.62 -33.35
C ALA A 53 22.10 12.97 -31.98
N ARG A 54 22.85 13.61 -31.06
CA ARG A 54 22.95 13.21 -29.65
C ARG A 54 22.25 14.26 -28.80
N GLU A 55 21.23 13.84 -28.07
CA GLU A 55 20.54 14.67 -27.09
C GLU A 55 20.91 14.17 -25.68
N ILE A 56 21.35 15.09 -24.82
CA ILE A 56 21.69 14.80 -23.43
C ILE A 56 20.63 15.48 -22.58
N HIS A 57 19.84 14.67 -21.88
CA HIS A 57 18.86 15.14 -20.92
C HIS A 57 19.49 15.05 -19.52
N GLU A 58 19.87 16.21 -18.99
CA GLU A 58 20.36 16.34 -17.61
C GLU A 58 19.17 16.65 -16.70
N SER A 59 18.72 15.65 -15.94
CA SER A 59 17.81 15.88 -14.82
C SER A 59 18.62 16.32 -13.61
N VAL A 60 18.94 17.61 -13.52
CA VAL A 60 19.39 18.22 -12.27
C VAL A 60 18.15 18.42 -11.40
N ALA A 61 17.68 17.35 -10.78
CA ALA A 61 16.76 17.50 -9.67
C ALA A 61 17.57 18.19 -8.57
N GLU A 62 17.31 19.48 -8.32
CA GLU A 62 17.66 20.05 -7.02
C GLU A 62 17.14 19.09 -5.95
N PRO A 63 17.95 18.69 -4.95
CA PRO A 63 17.47 17.81 -3.92
C PRO A 63 16.32 18.52 -3.21
N LYS A 64 15.09 18.25 -3.64
CA LYS A 64 13.87 18.56 -2.88
C LYS A 64 14.18 17.95 -1.52
N ARG A 65 14.37 18.82 -0.52
CA ARG A 65 14.68 18.47 0.88
C ARG A 65 14.02 17.13 1.14
N ALA A 66 14.82 16.06 1.22
CA ALA A 66 14.29 14.71 1.27
C ALA A 66 13.17 14.72 2.31
N GLU A 67 11.92 14.59 1.85
CA GLU A 67 10.86 14.22 2.76
C GLU A 67 11.31 12.84 3.19
N VAL A 68 11.96 12.78 4.36
CA VAL A 68 12.38 11.54 5.00
C VAL A 68 11.23 10.60 4.73
N PRO A 69 11.39 9.54 3.91
CA PRO A 69 10.29 8.68 3.56
C PRO A 69 9.72 8.29 4.92
N LYS A 70 8.48 8.75 5.20
CA LYS A 70 7.89 8.50 6.51
C LYS A 70 7.92 7.01 6.62
N ILE A 71 8.88 6.50 7.40
CA ILE A 71 8.99 5.10 7.70
C ILE A 71 7.60 4.85 8.27
N ARG A 72 6.75 4.17 7.51
CA ARG A 72 5.45 3.73 8.01
C ARG A 72 5.88 2.74 9.06
N GLN A 73 6.11 3.22 10.28
CA GLN A 73 6.43 2.40 11.41
C GLN A 73 5.34 1.35 11.40
N THR A 74 5.76 0.11 11.22
CA THR A 74 4.84 -1.01 11.38
C THR A 74 4.49 -0.94 12.86
N LEU A 75 3.29 -0.47 13.16
CA LEU A 75 2.82 -0.41 14.53
C LEU A 75 2.79 -1.84 15.04
N GLU A 76 3.23 -2.07 16.27
CA GLU A 76 3.05 -3.38 16.88
C GLU A 76 1.54 -3.63 17.09
N PRO A 77 1.02 -4.83 16.79
CA PRO A 77 -0.40 -5.14 16.96
C PRO A 77 -0.95 -4.76 18.35
N GLU A 78 -0.16 -5.00 19.39
CA GLU A 78 -0.51 -4.65 20.78
C GLU A 78 -0.73 -3.16 21.00
N THR A 79 -0.07 -2.29 20.22
CA THR A 79 -0.29 -0.84 20.31
C THR A 79 -1.72 -0.48 19.90
N VAL A 80 -2.22 -1.11 18.84
CA VAL A 80 -3.57 -0.85 18.31
C VAL A 80 -4.63 -1.52 19.18
N LEU A 81 -4.35 -2.70 19.73
CA LEU A 81 -5.23 -3.38 20.69
C LEU A 81 -5.35 -2.58 21.99
N SER A 82 -4.25 -2.08 22.53
CA SER A 82 -4.26 -1.20 23.71
C SER A 82 -5.06 0.09 23.45
N LEU A 83 -4.95 0.66 22.25
CA LEU A 83 -5.76 1.82 21.86
C LEU A 83 -7.25 1.46 21.78
N ALA A 84 -7.59 0.26 21.30
CA ALA A 84 -8.97 -0.22 21.30
C ALA A 84 -9.54 -0.33 22.72
N ASP A 85 -8.76 -0.85 23.66
CA ASP A 85 -9.15 -0.94 25.07
C ASP A 85 -9.40 0.45 25.67
N GLN A 86 -8.49 1.41 25.45
CA GLN A 86 -8.63 2.81 25.90
C GLN A 86 -9.85 3.53 25.30
N ASN A 87 -10.25 3.13 24.09
CA ASN A 87 -11.39 3.69 23.39
C ASN A 87 -12.70 2.94 23.66
N GLY A 88 -12.69 1.91 24.51
CA GLY A 88 -13.89 1.17 24.90
C GLY A 88 -14.43 0.25 23.81
N VAL A 89 -13.58 -0.14 22.85
CA VAL A 89 -13.92 -1.03 21.73
C VAL A 89 -13.07 -2.31 21.71
N GLY A 90 -12.22 -2.50 22.72
CA GLY A 90 -11.36 -3.68 22.87
C GLY A 90 -12.12 -5.02 22.84
N GLY A 91 -13.29 -5.07 23.49
CA GLY A 91 -14.16 -6.25 23.48
C GLY A 91 -14.69 -6.64 22.10
N VAL A 92 -14.71 -5.71 21.14
CA VAL A 92 -14.99 -6.02 19.73
C VAL A 92 -13.71 -6.42 19.02
N VAL A 93 -12.67 -5.60 19.11
CA VAL A 93 -11.50 -5.70 18.23
C VAL A 93 -10.67 -6.96 18.53
N ARG A 94 -10.51 -7.32 19.81
CA ARG A 94 -9.64 -8.41 20.24
C ARG A 94 -10.13 -9.80 19.76
N PRO A 95 -11.42 -10.18 19.92
CA PRO A 95 -11.92 -11.44 19.36
C PRO A 95 -11.73 -11.56 17.85
N HIS A 96 -11.93 -10.47 17.10
CA HIS A 96 -11.72 -10.49 15.65
C HIS A 96 -10.24 -10.69 15.28
N ASN A 97 -9.34 -10.05 16.04
CA ASN A 97 -7.91 -10.22 15.83
C ASN A 97 -7.43 -11.64 16.14
N GLU A 98 -7.87 -12.20 17.26
CA GLU A 98 -7.59 -13.59 17.66
C GLU A 98 -8.14 -14.58 16.61
N THR A 99 -9.42 -14.46 16.26
CA THR A 99 -10.05 -15.29 15.23
C THR A 99 -9.32 -15.20 13.89
N ALA A 100 -8.96 -14.00 13.45
CA ALA A 100 -8.23 -13.82 12.21
C ALA A 100 -6.87 -14.53 12.24
N MET A 101 -6.14 -14.47 13.35
CA MET A 101 -4.87 -15.18 13.52
C MET A 101 -5.07 -16.71 13.47
N ASP A 102 -6.10 -17.23 14.14
CA ASP A 102 -6.41 -18.66 14.16
C ASP A 102 -6.74 -19.21 12.76
N PHE A 103 -7.39 -18.41 11.92
CA PHE A 103 -7.71 -18.76 10.53
C PHE A 103 -6.61 -18.38 9.52
N GLY A 104 -5.43 -17.94 9.97
CA GLY A 104 -4.30 -17.59 9.10
C GLY A 104 -4.52 -16.33 8.26
N VAL A 105 -5.47 -15.48 8.64
CA VAL A 105 -5.71 -14.16 8.05
C VAL A 105 -4.68 -13.18 8.61
N ALA A 106 -3.99 -12.46 7.73
CA ALA A 106 -2.95 -11.54 8.13
C ALA A 106 -3.53 -10.26 8.74
N ALA A 107 -3.34 -10.06 10.04
CA ALA A 107 -3.63 -8.79 10.70
C ALA A 107 -2.55 -7.73 10.39
N ARG A 108 -2.99 -6.54 10.01
CA ARG A 108 -2.15 -5.37 9.70
C ARG A 108 -2.58 -4.20 10.57
N PRO A 109 -1.88 -3.96 11.67
CA PRO A 109 -2.11 -2.78 12.51
C PRO A 109 -1.82 -1.50 11.73
N LEU A 110 -2.77 -0.58 11.80
CA LEU A 110 -2.70 0.79 11.31
C LEU A 110 -2.96 1.74 12.47
N ALA A 111 -2.67 3.03 12.30
CA ALA A 111 -2.75 4.02 13.38
C ALA A 111 -4.10 4.08 14.11
N LYS A 112 -5.19 3.69 13.45
CA LYS A 112 -6.57 3.82 13.94
C LYS A 112 -7.44 2.60 13.65
N SER A 113 -6.85 1.52 13.16
CA SER A 113 -7.59 0.33 12.74
C SER A 113 -6.68 -0.88 12.62
N ILE A 114 -7.28 -2.06 12.56
CA ILE A 114 -6.60 -3.28 12.11
C ILE A 114 -7.24 -3.70 10.79
N MET A 115 -6.41 -3.76 9.74
CA MET A 115 -6.81 -4.31 8.45
C MET A 115 -6.48 -5.81 8.43
N PHE A 116 -7.44 -6.62 8.02
CA PHE A 116 -7.29 -8.06 7.86
C PHE A 116 -7.17 -8.37 6.37
N ALA A 117 -6.12 -9.11 6.01
CA ALA A 117 -5.71 -9.33 4.63
C ALA A 117 -5.50 -10.81 4.34
N PRO A 118 -5.69 -11.28 3.10
CA PRO A 118 -5.39 -12.66 2.76
C PRO A 118 -3.88 -12.89 2.86
N PRO A 119 -3.42 -14.07 3.33
CA PRO A 119 -2.00 -14.36 3.48
C PRO A 119 -1.26 -14.30 2.13
N ALA A 120 -1.93 -14.70 1.05
CA ALA A 120 -1.41 -14.63 -0.33
C ALA A 120 -1.15 -13.20 -0.82
N ASN A 121 -1.86 -12.20 -0.29
CA ASN A 121 -1.65 -10.79 -0.65
C ASN A 121 -2.00 -9.86 0.52
N ARG A 122 -0.98 -9.58 1.35
CA ARG A 122 -1.12 -8.74 2.55
C ARG A 122 -1.48 -7.27 2.25
N SER A 123 -1.53 -6.85 0.99
CA SER A 123 -1.95 -5.50 0.60
C SER A 123 -3.45 -5.36 0.34
N ARG A 124 -4.17 -6.46 0.14
CA ARG A 124 -5.61 -6.47 -0.14
C ARG A 124 -6.42 -6.56 1.16
N CYS A 125 -7.46 -5.75 1.27
CA CYS A 125 -8.34 -5.73 2.44
C CYS A 125 -9.43 -6.79 2.28
N LEU A 126 -9.59 -7.69 3.24
CA LEU A 126 -10.80 -8.50 3.41
C LEU A 126 -11.79 -7.73 4.25
N PHE A 127 -11.34 -7.27 5.41
CA PHE A 127 -12.11 -6.38 6.25
C PHE A 127 -11.18 -5.54 7.13
N VAL A 128 -11.71 -4.47 7.70
CA VAL A 128 -10.99 -3.58 8.60
C VAL A 128 -11.89 -3.18 9.76
N VAL A 129 -11.33 -3.15 10.97
CA VAL A 129 -12.02 -2.72 12.18
C VAL A 129 -11.33 -1.49 12.73
N TRP A 130 -12.07 -0.40 12.93
CA TRP A 130 -11.54 0.84 13.48
C TRP A 130 -11.58 0.83 15.01
N VAL A 131 -10.53 1.37 15.62
CA VAL A 131 -10.37 1.40 17.08
C VAL A 131 -10.64 2.77 17.68
N GLU A 132 -11.14 3.72 16.89
CA GLU A 132 -11.46 5.08 17.35
C GLU A 132 -12.64 5.07 18.32
N ARG A 133 -12.56 5.92 19.36
CA ARG A 133 -13.66 6.13 20.30
C ARG A 133 -14.92 6.60 19.57
N ARG A 134 -16.05 5.98 19.90
CA ARG A 134 -17.38 6.35 19.40
C ARG A 134 -18.22 6.98 20.50
N LYS A 135 -19.36 7.58 20.12
CA LYS A 135 -20.32 8.15 21.07
C LYS A 135 -20.92 7.08 21.98
N GLU A 136 -21.18 5.91 21.41
CA GLU A 136 -21.67 4.73 22.12
C GLU A 136 -20.49 3.78 22.37
N PRO A 137 -20.21 3.42 23.64
CA PRO A 137 -19.17 2.47 23.97
C PRO A 137 -19.53 1.06 23.46
N GLY A 138 -18.53 0.22 23.20
CA GLY A 138 -18.76 -1.15 22.73
C GLY A 138 -19.08 -1.28 21.24
N LEU A 139 -19.21 -0.18 20.51
CA LEU A 139 -19.43 -0.19 19.07
C LEU A 139 -18.16 0.15 18.27
N ALA A 140 -17.75 -0.73 17.37
CA ALA A 140 -16.66 -0.49 16.43
C ALA A 140 -17.19 -0.33 15.01
N LYS A 141 -16.67 0.66 14.27
CA LYS A 141 -16.93 0.73 12.83
C LYS A 141 -16.11 -0.36 12.14
N ALA A 142 -16.69 -1.00 11.13
CA ALA A 142 -15.99 -1.93 10.27
C ALA A 142 -16.33 -1.73 8.79
N TYR A 143 -15.51 -2.30 7.93
CA TYR A 143 -15.73 -2.37 6.48
C TYR A 143 -15.34 -3.76 6.00
N ILE A 144 -16.19 -4.36 5.18
CA ILE A 144 -15.97 -5.69 4.58
C ILE A 144 -15.95 -5.53 3.05
N ALA A 145 -14.91 -6.06 2.41
CA ALA A 145 -14.70 -6.05 0.96
C ALA A 145 -15.11 -7.40 0.35
N ALA A 146 -16.36 -7.52 -0.10
CA ALA A 146 -16.89 -8.77 -0.66
C ALA A 146 -16.06 -9.30 -1.84
N GLU A 147 -15.58 -8.41 -2.69
CA GLU A 147 -14.77 -8.73 -3.86
C GLU A 147 -13.44 -9.40 -3.49
N ALA A 148 -12.88 -9.08 -2.32
CA ALA A 148 -11.66 -9.70 -1.83
C ALA A 148 -11.95 -11.11 -1.27
N PHE A 149 -13.11 -11.33 -0.65
CA PHE A 149 -13.51 -12.67 -0.21
C PHE A 149 -13.73 -13.61 -1.40
N GLU A 150 -14.37 -13.13 -2.46
CA GLU A 150 -14.56 -13.92 -3.68
C GLU A 150 -13.21 -14.21 -4.36
N GLN A 151 -12.38 -13.19 -4.53
CA GLN A 151 -11.07 -13.32 -5.20
C GLN A 151 -10.13 -14.30 -4.48
N PHE A 152 -10.07 -14.27 -3.15
CA PHE A 152 -9.06 -15.01 -2.39
C PHE A 152 -9.56 -16.29 -1.73
N TYR A 153 -10.88 -16.44 -1.54
CA TYR A 153 -11.48 -17.60 -0.88
C TYR A 153 -12.66 -18.20 -1.65
N GLY A 154 -13.03 -17.65 -2.81
CA GLY A 154 -14.17 -18.15 -3.60
C GLY A 154 -15.53 -17.95 -2.93
N VAL A 155 -15.60 -17.12 -1.88
CA VAL A 155 -16.84 -16.82 -1.15
C VAL A 155 -17.60 -15.75 -1.91
N LYS A 156 -18.77 -16.09 -2.44
CA LYS A 156 -19.63 -15.13 -3.15
C LYS A 156 -20.21 -14.11 -2.19
N GLU A 157 -20.50 -12.91 -2.70
CA GLU A 157 -21.14 -11.85 -1.90
C GLU A 157 -22.45 -12.29 -1.25
N SER A 158 -23.24 -13.14 -1.92
CA SER A 158 -24.48 -13.70 -1.36
C SER A 158 -24.24 -14.54 -0.11
N ASP A 159 -23.21 -15.40 -0.15
CA ASP A 159 -22.85 -16.30 0.95
C ASP A 159 -22.26 -15.50 2.11
N LEU A 160 -21.43 -14.51 1.79
CA LEU A 160 -20.88 -13.57 2.76
C LEU A 160 -22.00 -12.79 3.46
N THR A 161 -22.94 -12.23 2.70
CA THR A 161 -24.10 -11.48 3.21
C THR A 161 -24.97 -12.37 4.10
N ALA A 162 -25.19 -13.63 3.72
CA ALA A 162 -25.92 -14.58 4.55
C ALA A 162 -25.18 -14.89 5.87
N ALA A 163 -23.86 -15.02 5.83
CA ALA A 163 -23.04 -15.30 7.00
C ALA A 163 -23.02 -14.14 8.00
N ILE A 164 -22.83 -12.90 7.52
CA ILE A 164 -22.76 -11.70 8.38
C ILE A 164 -24.13 -11.06 8.61
N ARG A 165 -25.19 -11.58 7.98
CA ARG A 165 -26.60 -11.14 8.07
C ARG A 165 -26.86 -9.69 7.65
N THR A 166 -25.93 -9.09 6.90
CA THR A 166 -26.01 -7.73 6.38
C THR A 166 -25.20 -7.64 5.09
N PRO A 167 -25.51 -6.72 4.15
CA PRO A 167 -24.67 -6.50 2.98
C PRO A 167 -23.23 -6.14 3.36
N ALA A 168 -22.28 -6.52 2.52
CA ALA A 168 -20.90 -6.08 2.64
C ALA A 168 -20.77 -4.56 2.50
N GLY A 169 -19.61 -4.03 2.89
CA GLY A 169 -19.39 -2.59 2.99
C GLY A 169 -19.28 -2.14 4.45
N TYR A 170 -19.73 -0.92 4.73
CA TYR A 170 -19.61 -0.34 6.07
C TYR A 170 -20.70 -0.86 7.01
N LEU A 171 -20.28 -1.31 8.20
CA LEU A 171 -21.17 -1.76 9.26
C LEU A 171 -20.66 -1.35 10.64
N MET A 172 -21.51 -1.53 11.64
CA MET A 172 -21.17 -1.39 13.05
C MET A 172 -21.12 -2.78 13.69
N LEU A 173 -20.07 -3.04 14.45
CA LEU A 173 -19.89 -4.25 15.24
C LEU A 173 -20.13 -3.93 16.70
N ASP A 174 -20.89 -4.78 17.39
CA ASP A 174 -21.20 -4.65 18.81
C ASP A 174 -20.55 -5.80 19.60
N ALA A 175 -19.91 -5.47 20.72
CA ALA A 175 -19.35 -6.44 21.65
C ALA A 175 -20.43 -7.37 22.23
N VAL A 176 -21.65 -6.89 22.42
CA VAL A 176 -22.75 -7.64 23.06
C VAL A 176 -23.26 -8.76 22.14
N GLU A 177 -23.36 -8.52 20.83
CA GLU A 177 -23.79 -9.53 19.86
C GLU A 177 -22.76 -10.67 19.70
N ASN A 178 -21.47 -10.36 19.81
CA ASN A 178 -20.40 -11.36 19.75
C ASN A 178 -20.47 -12.39 20.89
N THR A 179 -20.92 -11.99 22.09
CA THR A 179 -21.07 -12.89 23.24
C THR A 179 -22.26 -13.86 23.12
N ARG A 180 -23.22 -13.62 22.22
CA ARG A 180 -24.42 -14.47 22.09
C ARG A 180 -24.24 -15.64 21.12
N SER A 181 -23.11 -15.73 20.44
CA SER A 181 -22.87 -16.70 19.36
C SER A 181 -21.72 -17.70 19.66
N MET A 182 -21.15 -17.68 20.87
CA MET A 182 -20.31 -18.75 21.42
C MET A 182 -21.15 -19.65 22.34
#